data_AF-A0A7U9SBT7-F1
#
_entry.id   AF-A0A7U9SBT7-F1
#
_cell.length_a   1.000
_cell.length_b   1.000
_cell.length_c   1.000
_cell.angle_alpha   90.00
_cell.angle_beta   90.00
_cell.angle_gamma   90.00
#
_symmetry.space_group_name_H-M   'P 1'
#
loop_
_entity.id
_entity.type
_entity.pdbx_description
1 polymer ?
#
loop_
_entity_poly.entity_id
_entity_poly.type
_entity_poly.pdbx_seq_one_letter_code
_entity_poly.pdbx_strand_id
1 'polypeptide(L)'
;MQKILGNAIRVMERAGLLLFIGCFLSVGIKAEAAGEKARFGSESYGWKLGEACSIGIYVQADQNIESAELYVEYDKEMLEHRQGGEMAEEGLVKVTVSGAGVAEYKEMLQFVPKLSGNTKITVRDTLIRNYAGEEIPAETVSVPVNIAIEEGCALQGIQVNGQAVAGFSPKVTQYAMEVGAETEEAEITVLPADAAVEVSHTSLVPGENLIHIITANGAGQRARYSLNISRPEPPVQEAVKEGEKNIQSEPSVIMEKKGSVIVNRVLMVILIVMLLVILAMLVVIKWQIVQRNRRRRLHGEAKARSAEPTLDEGQPVPFLPGGDLESVEEDVEIAVRNVTMDFRREKDESTSIKELVIRTIRRQRSYEMFRALDHVSFDIRKGEVVGIIGTNGSGKSTILKIISGALDPVEGRVDVDREKIQLLTLGTGFDFELTGRENVYLNGAIIGYTKEYIDEKYDDIVKFAELEGFMEEKVRNYSSGMVSRLGFAIATVSDAPEILILDEVLSVGDMFFRKKSEERIQEMIHGGSTVLIVSHSTSVIQKNCTKAIWIERGVLRMVGDPKEVCTAYENMDTNVT
;
A
#
# COMPACT_ATOMS: atom_id res chain seq x y z
N MET A 1 -38.17 -42.41 -26.71
CA MET A 1 -38.19 -42.06 -25.27
C MET A 1 -36.94 -41.31 -24.80
N GLN A 2 -35.71 -41.78 -25.04
CA GLN A 2 -34.47 -41.12 -24.59
C GLN A 2 -34.22 -39.69 -25.13
N LYS A 3 -34.61 -39.39 -26.39
CA LYS A 3 -34.49 -38.02 -26.94
C LYS A 3 -35.44 -37.00 -26.30
N ILE A 4 -36.61 -37.45 -25.85
CA ILE A 4 -37.62 -36.60 -25.21
C ILE A 4 -37.18 -36.30 -23.77
N LEU A 5 -36.63 -37.31 -23.08
CA LEU A 5 -36.09 -37.16 -21.72
C LEU A 5 -34.86 -36.22 -21.69
N GLY A 6 -33.97 -36.30 -22.69
CA GLY A 6 -32.80 -35.43 -22.79
C GLY A 6 -33.13 -33.96 -23.10
N ASN A 7 -34.20 -33.71 -23.85
CA ASN A 7 -34.68 -32.34 -24.08
C ASN A 7 -35.42 -31.78 -22.86
N ALA A 8 -36.21 -32.60 -22.17
CA ALA A 8 -36.85 -32.20 -20.91
C ALA A 8 -35.83 -31.82 -19.83
N ILE A 9 -34.73 -32.59 -19.70
CA ILE A 9 -33.65 -32.31 -18.74
C ILE A 9 -32.93 -31.00 -19.07
N ARG A 10 -32.62 -30.71 -20.35
CA ARG A 10 -31.99 -29.43 -20.74
C ARG A 10 -32.91 -28.22 -20.55
N VAL A 11 -34.22 -28.40 -20.74
CA VAL A 11 -35.21 -27.34 -20.50
C VAL A 11 -35.33 -27.09 -19.00
N MET A 12 -35.31 -28.15 -18.17
CA MET A 12 -35.30 -28.03 -16.70
C MET A 12 -34.00 -27.41 -16.17
N GLU A 13 -32.83 -27.71 -16.75
CA GLU A 13 -31.56 -27.06 -16.40
C GLU A 13 -31.55 -25.57 -16.77
N ARG A 14 -32.10 -25.20 -17.93
CA ARG A 14 -32.21 -23.79 -18.35
C ARG A 14 -33.24 -23.01 -17.53
N ALA A 15 -34.38 -23.63 -17.24
CA ALA A 15 -35.41 -23.03 -16.39
C ALA A 15 -34.92 -22.90 -14.94
N GLY A 16 -34.22 -23.91 -14.43
CA GLY A 16 -33.60 -23.89 -13.10
C GLY A 16 -32.50 -22.83 -13.00
N LEU A 17 -31.66 -22.68 -14.03
CA LEU A 17 -30.62 -21.63 -14.08
C LEU A 17 -31.23 -20.22 -14.15
N LEU A 18 -32.30 -20.03 -14.92
CA LEU A 18 -33.02 -18.75 -14.99
C LEU A 18 -33.74 -18.42 -13.67
N LEU A 19 -34.31 -19.41 -12.99
CA LEU A 19 -34.89 -19.23 -11.65
C LEU A 19 -33.82 -18.95 -10.60
N PHE A 20 -32.65 -19.60 -10.69
CA PHE A 20 -31.52 -19.37 -9.79
C PHE A 20 -30.91 -17.98 -9.97
N ILE A 21 -30.76 -17.51 -11.22
CA ILE A 21 -30.34 -16.14 -11.55
C ILE A 21 -31.41 -15.13 -11.12
N GLY A 22 -32.71 -15.44 -11.29
CA GLY A 22 -33.81 -14.61 -10.82
C GLY A 22 -33.84 -14.45 -9.30
N CYS A 23 -33.60 -15.53 -8.55
CA CYS A 23 -33.47 -15.49 -7.09
C CYS A 23 -32.22 -14.72 -6.64
N PHE A 24 -31.09 -14.86 -7.33
CA PHE A 24 -29.87 -14.07 -7.05
C PHE A 24 -30.00 -12.59 -7.40
N LEU A 25 -30.85 -12.22 -8.37
CA LEU A 25 -31.18 -10.82 -8.66
C LEU A 25 -32.15 -10.20 -7.65
N SER A 26 -32.94 -11.02 -6.95
CA SER A 26 -33.88 -10.58 -5.92
C SER A 26 -33.29 -10.48 -4.51
N VAL A 27 -32.17 -11.16 -4.26
CA VAL A 27 -31.39 -11.03 -3.02
C VAL A 27 -30.28 -10.02 -3.30
N GLY A 28 -30.49 -8.77 -2.89
CA GLY A 28 -29.48 -7.72 -2.99
C GLY A 28 -28.25 -8.07 -2.13
N ILE A 29 -27.33 -8.85 -2.70
CA ILE A 29 -26.00 -9.03 -2.14
C ILE A 29 -25.20 -7.80 -2.57
N LYS A 30 -24.99 -6.86 -1.64
CA LYS A 30 -23.95 -5.84 -1.77
C LYS A 30 -22.62 -6.59 -1.82
N ALA A 31 -22.09 -6.78 -3.02
CA ALA A 31 -20.72 -7.19 -3.24
C ALA A 31 -19.87 -5.91 -3.22
N GLU A 32 -19.26 -5.61 -2.07
CA GLU A 32 -18.16 -4.65 -1.97
C GLU A 32 -16.90 -5.28 -2.57
N ALA A 33 -16.46 -4.77 -3.73
CA ALA A 33 -15.05 -4.74 -4.15
C ALA A 33 -14.92 -4.08 -5.55
N ALA A 34 -14.47 -2.82 -5.53
CA ALA A 34 -14.02 -1.90 -6.60
C ALA A 34 -14.86 -0.62 -6.58
N GLY A 35 -14.51 0.30 -5.68
CA GLY A 35 -15.19 1.59 -5.52
C GLY A 35 -14.35 2.71 -6.10
N GLU A 36 -15.04 3.70 -6.66
CA GLU A 36 -14.57 5.03 -7.00
C GLU A 36 -13.85 5.67 -5.80
N LYS A 37 -12.70 6.32 -6.03
CA LYS A 37 -11.81 6.74 -4.95
C LYS A 37 -11.43 8.20 -5.05
N ALA A 38 -11.52 8.90 -3.92
CA ALA A 38 -10.72 10.07 -3.67
C ALA A 38 -9.38 9.65 -3.04
N ARG A 39 -8.27 10.28 -3.42
CA ARG A 39 -6.95 10.05 -2.80
C ARG A 39 -6.12 11.32 -2.80
N PHE A 40 -5.09 11.35 -1.95
CA PHE A 40 -4.05 12.37 -2.01
C PHE A 40 -2.92 11.94 -2.97
N GLY A 41 -2.23 12.91 -3.56
CA GLY A 41 -1.09 12.66 -4.45
C GLY A 41 0.15 12.09 -3.77
N SER A 42 0.20 12.16 -2.44
CA SER A 42 1.24 11.61 -1.58
C SER A 42 0.65 11.25 -0.22
N GLU A 43 1.24 10.26 0.43
CA GLU A 43 0.92 9.88 1.81
C GLU A 43 1.50 10.86 2.84
N SER A 44 2.44 11.72 2.42
CA SER A 44 3.02 12.78 3.25
C SER A 44 3.48 13.98 2.44
N TYR A 45 3.55 15.14 3.07
CA TYR A 45 4.00 16.39 2.47
C TYR A 45 5.03 17.06 3.37
N GLY A 46 5.95 17.82 2.77
CA GLY A 46 6.99 18.56 3.49
C GLY A 46 6.46 19.88 4.02
N TRP A 47 5.93 19.88 5.25
CA TRP A 47 5.37 21.07 5.88
C TRP A 47 6.44 21.90 6.60
N LYS A 48 6.33 23.22 6.49
CA LYS A 48 7.12 24.18 7.25
C LYS A 48 6.23 25.30 7.74
N LEU A 49 6.51 25.82 8.93
CA LEU A 49 5.72 26.89 9.53
C LEU A 49 5.77 28.15 8.65
N GLY A 50 4.61 28.73 8.34
CA GLY A 50 4.49 29.95 7.53
C GLY A 50 4.78 29.81 6.02
N GLU A 51 5.28 28.66 5.56
CA GLU A 51 5.48 28.40 4.12
C GLU A 51 4.25 27.69 3.52
N ALA A 52 3.89 28.09 2.30
CA ALA A 52 2.76 27.49 1.60
C ALA A 52 3.13 26.12 1.04
N CYS A 53 2.32 25.11 1.36
CA CYS A 53 2.47 23.74 0.88
C CYS A 53 1.30 23.37 -0.04
N SER A 54 1.61 22.85 -1.23
CA SER A 54 0.61 22.40 -2.20
C SER A 54 0.36 20.91 -2.07
N ILE A 55 -0.90 20.53 -1.91
CA ILE A 55 -1.36 19.14 -1.85
C ILE A 55 -2.20 18.82 -3.08
N GLY A 56 -2.01 17.62 -3.64
CA GLY A 56 -2.83 17.14 -4.75
C GLY A 56 -3.96 16.25 -4.25
N ILE A 57 -5.18 16.49 -4.72
CA ILE A 57 -6.35 15.63 -4.51
C ILE A 57 -6.75 15.06 -5.85
N TYR A 58 -6.95 13.75 -5.88
CA TYR A 58 -7.27 12.99 -7.07
C TYR A 58 -8.61 12.31 -6.88
N VAL A 59 -9.49 12.46 -7.85
CA VAL A 59 -10.77 11.76 -7.92
C VAL A 59 -10.70 10.82 -9.10
N GLN A 60 -10.81 9.52 -8.84
CA GLN A 60 -10.74 8.49 -9.86
C GLN A 60 -12.03 7.70 -9.88
N ALA A 61 -12.58 7.52 -11.07
CA ALA A 61 -13.79 6.73 -11.30
C ALA A 61 -13.58 5.75 -12.46
N ASP A 62 -14.33 4.66 -12.45
CA ASP A 62 -14.26 3.62 -13.47
C ASP A 62 -14.81 4.09 -14.83
N GLN A 63 -15.66 5.11 -14.81
CA GLN A 63 -16.16 5.81 -16.00
C GLN A 63 -15.65 7.24 -16.03
N ASN A 64 -15.68 7.85 -17.21
CA ASN A 64 -15.38 9.28 -17.35
C ASN A 64 -16.27 10.08 -16.39
N ILE A 65 -15.61 10.99 -15.68
CA ILE A 65 -16.26 11.87 -14.71
C ILE A 65 -16.95 12.98 -15.49
N GLU A 66 -18.28 13.03 -15.41
CA GLU A 66 -19.07 14.16 -15.91
C GLU A 66 -18.94 15.33 -14.94
N SER A 67 -19.14 15.07 -13.65
CA SER A 67 -18.88 16.04 -12.59
C SER A 67 -18.46 15.33 -11.31
N ALA A 68 -17.73 16.02 -10.43
CA ALA A 68 -17.46 15.53 -9.09
C ALA A 68 -17.56 16.69 -8.11
N GLU A 69 -18.11 16.42 -6.93
CA GLU A 69 -18.16 17.34 -5.81
C GLU A 69 -17.52 16.66 -4.60
N LEU A 70 -16.64 17.35 -3.89
CA LEU A 70 -16.05 16.85 -2.64
C LEU A 70 -15.75 17.97 -1.67
N TYR A 71 -15.65 17.61 -0.40
CA TYR A 71 -15.34 18.54 0.69
C TYR A 71 -14.02 18.18 1.35
N VAL A 72 -13.18 19.18 1.52
CA VAL A 72 -11.86 19.06 2.13
C VAL A 72 -11.87 19.78 3.46
N GLU A 73 -11.95 18.99 4.52
CA GLU A 73 -11.93 19.45 5.89
C GLU A 73 -10.49 19.55 6.39
N TYR A 74 -10.20 20.67 7.05
CA TYR A 74 -8.91 20.92 7.67
C TYR A 74 -9.09 21.69 8.98
N ASP A 75 -8.10 21.55 9.86
CA ASP A 75 -8.07 22.28 11.11
C ASP A 75 -7.69 23.74 10.87
N LYS A 76 -8.70 24.61 10.92
CA LYS A 76 -8.53 26.04 10.68
C LYS A 76 -7.68 26.76 11.71
N GLU A 77 -7.42 26.20 12.89
CA GLU A 77 -6.52 26.83 13.86
C GLU A 77 -5.06 26.57 13.48
N MET A 78 -4.78 25.39 12.92
CA MET A 78 -3.44 24.98 12.50
C MET A 78 -3.07 25.44 11.10
N LEU A 79 -4.02 25.50 10.18
CA LEU A 79 -3.78 25.72 8.75
C LEU A 79 -4.62 26.87 8.22
N GLU A 80 -4.08 27.59 7.25
CA GLU A 80 -4.78 28.59 6.45
C GLU A 80 -4.82 28.11 5.00
N HIS A 81 -6.01 27.96 4.43
CA HIS A 81 -6.16 27.69 3.01
C HIS A 81 -5.85 28.95 2.19
N ARG A 82 -5.11 28.78 1.09
CA ARG A 82 -4.66 29.87 0.22
C ARG A 82 -5.19 29.78 -1.21
N GLN A 83 -5.22 28.58 -1.79
CA GLN A 83 -5.55 28.37 -3.21
C GLN A 83 -6.20 27.00 -3.47
N GLY A 84 -6.95 26.93 -4.57
CA GLY A 84 -7.63 25.72 -5.06
C GLY A 84 -8.99 25.50 -4.40
N GLY A 85 -9.97 25.00 -5.16
CA GLY A 85 -11.36 24.88 -4.69
C GLY A 85 -12.01 26.21 -4.25
N GLU A 86 -13.23 26.11 -3.74
CA GLU A 86 -14.04 27.20 -3.21
C GLU A 86 -14.20 27.03 -1.70
N MET A 87 -13.93 28.08 -0.91
CA MET A 87 -14.14 28.03 0.54
C MET A 87 -15.65 27.96 0.83
N ALA A 88 -16.12 26.83 1.36
CA ALA A 88 -17.52 26.68 1.77
C ALA A 88 -17.75 27.35 3.13
N GLU A 89 -16.86 27.07 4.08
CA GLU A 89 -16.77 27.71 5.39
C GLU A 89 -15.33 27.61 5.90
N GLU A 90 -14.99 28.36 6.94
CA GLU A 90 -13.64 28.33 7.49
C GLU A 90 -13.31 26.93 8.04
N GLY A 91 -12.27 26.27 7.50
CA GLY A 91 -11.96 24.86 7.80
C GLY A 91 -12.56 23.85 6.80
N LEU A 92 -13.31 24.30 5.80
CA LEU A 92 -13.95 23.41 4.81
C LEU A 92 -13.90 24.00 3.39
N VAL A 93 -13.17 23.34 2.49
CA VAL A 93 -13.07 23.72 1.07
C VAL A 93 -13.90 22.78 0.22
N LYS A 94 -14.80 23.32 -0.59
CA LYS A 94 -15.55 22.57 -1.59
C LYS A 94 -14.77 22.56 -2.91
N VAL A 95 -14.58 21.38 -3.49
CA VAL A 95 -14.00 21.24 -4.83
C VAL A 95 -15.10 20.72 -5.76
N THR A 96 -15.36 21.47 -6.82
CA THR A 96 -16.37 21.12 -7.82
C THR A 96 -15.71 20.98 -9.19
N VAL A 97 -15.98 19.87 -9.84
CA VAL A 97 -15.46 19.51 -11.15
C VAL A 97 -16.63 19.36 -12.09
N SER A 98 -16.57 19.98 -13.27
CA SER A 98 -17.60 19.84 -14.30
C SER A 98 -16.95 19.63 -15.68
N GLY A 99 -17.48 18.68 -16.44
CA GLY A 99 -17.09 18.44 -17.83
C GLY A 99 -15.68 17.86 -18.01
N ALA A 100 -15.16 17.12 -17.04
CA ALA A 100 -13.78 16.64 -17.06
C ALA A 100 -13.51 15.67 -18.23
N GLY A 101 -14.48 14.79 -18.55
CA GLY A 101 -14.36 13.87 -19.70
C GLY A 101 -13.23 12.84 -19.56
N VAL A 102 -12.65 12.73 -18.36
CA VAL A 102 -11.51 11.89 -18.02
C VAL A 102 -11.87 10.98 -16.85
N ALA A 103 -11.22 9.82 -16.76
CA ALA A 103 -11.42 8.86 -15.68
C ALA A 103 -10.72 9.28 -14.36
N GLU A 104 -9.79 10.23 -14.42
CA GLU A 104 -9.10 10.78 -13.26
C GLU A 104 -9.06 12.31 -13.35
N TYR A 105 -9.52 12.98 -12.30
CA TYR A 105 -9.39 14.42 -12.11
C TYR A 105 -8.41 14.73 -10.99
N LYS A 106 -7.69 15.85 -11.11
CA LYS A 106 -6.74 16.35 -10.11
C LYS A 106 -7.01 17.81 -9.77
N GLU A 107 -7.15 18.10 -8.47
CA GLU A 107 -7.14 19.45 -7.92
C GLU A 107 -5.87 19.67 -7.09
N MET A 108 -5.25 20.84 -7.20
CA MET A 108 -4.19 21.26 -6.29
C MET A 108 -4.74 22.26 -5.28
N LEU A 109 -4.65 21.94 -4.00
CA LEU A 109 -4.97 22.85 -2.91
C LEU A 109 -3.68 23.35 -2.26
N GLN A 110 -3.70 24.59 -1.74
CA GLN A 110 -2.56 25.17 -1.05
C GLN A 110 -2.93 25.58 0.38
N PHE A 111 -2.12 25.17 1.34
CA PHE A 111 -2.29 25.48 2.76
C PHE A 111 -1.00 26.06 3.35
N VAL A 112 -1.14 27.00 4.28
CA VAL A 112 -0.02 27.59 5.04
C VAL A 112 -0.20 27.22 6.52
N PRO A 113 0.79 26.57 7.15
CA PRO A 113 0.75 26.32 8.59
C PRO A 113 0.85 27.59 9.43
N LYS A 114 -0.07 27.76 10.37
CA LYS A 114 -0.11 28.86 11.36
C LYS A 114 0.54 28.49 12.69
N LEU A 115 0.54 27.19 13.02
CA LEU A 115 1.06 26.64 14.27
C LEU A 115 1.93 25.41 13.96
N SER A 116 2.98 25.20 14.74
CA SER A 116 3.70 23.92 14.75
C SER A 116 2.88 22.83 15.45
N GLY A 117 3.10 21.57 15.05
CA GLY A 117 2.45 20.39 15.62
C GLY A 117 1.69 19.57 14.59
N ASN A 118 0.83 18.68 15.09
CA ASN A 118 0.16 17.68 14.26
C ASN A 118 -1.32 18.02 14.02
N THR A 119 -1.77 17.77 12.80
CA THR A 119 -3.17 17.78 12.38
C THR A 119 -3.37 16.83 11.19
N LYS A 120 -4.52 16.89 10.52
CA LYS A 120 -4.81 16.14 9.30
C LYS A 120 -5.68 16.97 8.37
N ILE A 121 -5.62 16.63 7.08
CA ILE A 121 -6.56 17.12 6.06
C ILE A 121 -7.37 15.92 5.60
N THR A 122 -8.70 16.08 5.51
CA THR A 122 -9.63 14.99 5.21
C THR A 122 -10.50 15.35 4.02
N VAL A 123 -10.53 14.49 3.00
CA VAL A 123 -11.51 14.54 1.93
C VAL A 123 -12.70 13.68 2.34
N ARG A 124 -13.89 14.27 2.36
CA ARG A 124 -15.15 13.60 2.69
C ARG A 124 -16.27 14.01 1.75
N ASP A 125 -17.41 13.33 1.88
CA ASP A 125 -18.65 13.62 1.15
C ASP A 125 -18.42 13.75 -0.36
N THR A 126 -17.53 12.92 -0.90
CA THR A 126 -17.20 12.94 -2.32
C THR A 126 -18.32 12.28 -3.10
N LEU A 127 -18.91 13.01 -4.03
CA LEU A 127 -19.96 12.56 -4.92
C LEU A 127 -19.51 12.71 -6.37
N ILE A 128 -19.42 11.60 -7.08
CA ILE A 128 -18.97 11.53 -8.47
C ILE A 128 -20.18 11.24 -9.34
N ARG A 129 -20.40 12.07 -10.36
CA ARG A 129 -21.39 11.84 -11.39
C ARG A 129 -20.70 11.39 -12.68
N ASN A 130 -21.11 10.24 -13.22
CA ASN A 130 -20.63 9.75 -14.50
C ASN A 130 -21.51 10.25 -15.66
N TYR A 131 -21.06 10.06 -16.90
CA TYR A 131 -21.84 10.44 -18.11
C TYR A 131 -23.12 9.61 -18.32
N ALA A 132 -23.36 8.57 -17.52
CA ALA A 132 -24.64 7.86 -17.49
C ALA A 132 -25.66 8.54 -16.55
N GLY A 133 -25.27 9.61 -15.84
CA GLY A 133 -26.09 10.35 -14.88
C GLY A 133 -26.22 9.68 -13.52
N GLU A 134 -25.41 8.67 -13.23
CA GLU A 134 -25.36 7.99 -11.93
C GLU A 134 -24.45 8.76 -10.96
N GLU A 135 -24.91 8.92 -9.72
CA GLU A 135 -24.16 9.55 -8.63
C GLU A 135 -23.60 8.50 -7.69
N ILE A 136 -22.29 8.58 -7.46
CA ILE A 136 -21.53 7.54 -6.79
C ILE A 136 -20.71 8.17 -5.66
N PRO A 137 -20.96 7.79 -4.39
CA PRO A 137 -20.18 8.30 -3.27
C PRO A 137 -18.81 7.60 -3.20
N ALA A 138 -17.75 8.36 -2.90
CA ALA A 138 -16.42 7.81 -2.65
C ALA A 138 -16.05 7.81 -1.16
N GLU A 139 -15.11 6.96 -0.79
CA GLU A 139 -14.64 6.82 0.59
C GLU A 139 -13.95 8.09 1.11
N THR A 140 -14.14 8.37 2.40
CA THR A 140 -13.42 9.41 3.13
C THR A 140 -11.95 9.02 3.28
N VAL A 141 -11.05 9.94 2.91
CA VAL A 141 -9.60 9.74 3.02
C VAL A 141 -8.94 10.90 3.77
N SER A 142 -7.91 10.62 4.55
CA SER A 142 -7.16 11.65 5.29
C SER A 142 -5.66 11.53 5.04
N VAL A 143 -4.96 12.66 5.07
CA VAL A 143 -3.50 12.72 5.08
C VAL A 143 -3.01 13.44 6.35
N PRO A 144 -2.02 12.91 7.07
CA PRO A 144 -1.45 13.58 8.23
C PRO A 144 -0.66 14.83 7.82
N VAL A 145 -0.70 15.82 8.69
CA VAL A 145 0.06 17.07 8.58
C VAL A 145 0.91 17.22 9.83
N ASN A 146 2.22 17.10 9.67
CA ASN A 146 3.19 17.17 10.77
C ASN A 146 4.10 18.37 10.54
N ILE A 147 3.93 19.42 11.34
CA ILE A 147 4.72 20.66 11.26
C ILE A 147 5.72 20.65 12.40
N ALA A 148 7.01 20.75 12.08
CA ALA A 148 8.08 20.70 13.08
C ALA A 148 7.91 21.80 14.15
N ILE A 149 8.24 21.46 15.41
CA ILE A 149 8.23 22.40 16.53
C ILE A 149 9.42 23.35 16.40
N GLU A 150 9.13 24.65 16.38
CA GLU A 150 10.15 25.71 16.36
C GLU A 150 10.93 25.77 17.68
N GLU A 151 12.18 26.24 17.59
CA GLU A 151 13.04 26.39 18.76
C GLU A 151 12.43 27.35 19.78
N GLY A 152 12.44 26.95 21.06
CA GLY A 152 11.80 27.70 22.15
C GLY A 152 10.29 27.48 22.31
N CYS A 153 9.61 26.75 21.40
CA CYS A 153 8.24 26.26 21.61
C CYS A 153 8.19 24.81 22.13
N ALA A 154 9.34 24.14 22.21
CA ALA A 154 9.45 22.76 22.64
C ALA A 154 9.21 22.64 24.16
N LEU A 155 8.19 21.87 24.54
CA LEU A 155 8.00 21.46 25.93
C LEU A 155 9.01 20.36 26.29
N GLN A 156 9.43 20.33 27.54
CA GLN A 156 10.22 19.28 28.20
C GLN A 156 9.35 18.32 29.03
N GLY A 157 8.11 18.69 29.34
CA GLY A 157 7.17 17.81 30.00
C GLY A 157 5.78 18.43 30.12
N ILE A 158 4.78 17.56 30.28
CA ILE A 158 3.40 17.94 30.64
C ILE A 158 3.02 17.12 31.86
N GLN A 159 2.37 17.76 32.82
CA GLN A 159 1.79 17.14 34.00
C GLN A 159 0.30 17.50 34.08
N VAL A 160 -0.50 16.55 34.53
CA VAL A 160 -1.92 16.76 34.84
C VAL A 160 -2.14 16.36 36.29
N ASN A 161 -2.68 17.27 37.10
CA ASN A 161 -2.90 17.08 38.54
C ASN A 161 -1.63 16.59 39.26
N GLY A 162 -0.47 17.10 38.85
CA GLY A 162 0.85 16.72 39.38
C GLY A 162 1.42 15.39 38.85
N GLN A 163 0.68 14.62 38.06
CA GLN A 163 1.16 13.40 37.43
C GLN A 163 1.77 13.69 36.06
N ALA A 164 3.01 13.24 35.82
CA ALA A 164 3.67 13.40 34.53
C ALA A 164 3.03 12.51 33.45
N VAL A 165 2.82 13.09 32.28
CA VAL A 165 2.38 12.37 31.08
C VAL A 165 3.51 11.42 30.65
N ALA A 166 3.21 10.12 30.61
CA ALA A 166 4.18 9.09 30.26
C ALA A 166 4.58 9.17 28.76
N GLY A 167 5.82 8.78 28.45
CA GLY A 167 6.31 8.76 27.06
C GLY A 167 6.49 10.15 26.43
N PHE A 168 6.59 11.20 27.25
CA PHE A 168 6.79 12.56 26.76
C PHE A 168 8.07 12.69 25.92
N SER A 169 7.95 13.35 24.76
CA SER A 169 9.09 13.65 23.88
C SER A 169 8.94 15.04 23.27
N PRO A 170 9.96 15.92 23.30
CA PRO A 170 9.86 17.29 22.77
C PRO A 170 9.45 17.39 21.29
N LYS A 171 9.57 16.29 20.54
CA LYS A 171 9.22 16.20 19.11
C LYS A 171 7.83 15.62 18.85
N VAL A 172 7.13 15.17 19.89
CA VAL A 172 5.77 14.61 19.81
C VAL A 172 4.79 15.66 20.33
N THR A 173 3.67 15.83 19.62
CA THR A 173 2.66 16.83 19.95
C THR A 173 1.30 16.23 20.26
N GLN A 174 1.21 14.90 20.41
CA GLN A 174 -0.02 14.20 20.74
C GLN A 174 0.26 13.22 21.87
N TYR A 175 -0.53 13.33 22.93
CA TYR A 175 -0.38 12.54 24.14
C TYR A 175 -1.73 12.02 24.60
N ALA A 176 -1.71 10.92 25.34
CA ALA A 176 -2.89 10.36 25.98
C ALA A 176 -2.58 10.06 27.45
N MET A 177 -3.59 10.20 28.31
CA MET A 177 -3.48 9.88 29.73
C MET A 177 -4.84 9.51 30.30
N GLU A 178 -4.88 8.64 31.31
CA GLU A 178 -6.09 8.33 32.07
C GLU A 178 -6.08 9.06 33.42
N VAL A 179 -7.24 9.53 33.86
CA VAL A 179 -7.44 10.15 35.19
C VAL A 179 -8.49 9.38 36.00
N GLY A 180 -8.53 9.61 37.31
CA GLY A 180 -9.57 9.03 38.17
C GLY A 180 -10.98 9.53 37.82
N ALA A 181 -12.00 8.71 38.06
CA ALA A 181 -13.41 9.05 37.78
C ALA A 181 -13.88 10.30 38.54
N GLU A 182 -13.27 10.61 39.67
CA GLU A 182 -13.49 11.79 40.51
C GLU A 182 -12.89 13.09 39.96
N THR A 183 -12.03 13.01 38.94
CA THR A 183 -11.33 14.17 38.38
C THR A 183 -12.25 14.94 37.42
N GLU A 184 -12.90 15.98 37.90
CA GLU A 184 -13.78 16.85 37.10
C GLU A 184 -13.05 17.99 36.38
N GLU A 185 -11.86 18.36 36.86
CA GLU A 185 -10.99 19.38 36.25
C GLU A 185 -9.56 18.89 36.16
N ALA A 186 -8.90 19.17 35.04
CA ALA A 186 -7.49 18.89 34.79
C ALA A 186 -6.63 20.13 35.07
N GLU A 187 -5.82 20.09 36.13
CA GLU A 187 -4.76 21.06 36.38
C GLU A 187 -3.54 20.73 35.52
N ILE A 188 -3.36 21.49 34.44
CA ILE A 188 -2.24 21.27 33.51
C ILE A 188 -1.05 22.14 33.90
N THR A 189 0.08 21.48 34.16
CA THR A 189 1.37 22.12 34.35
C THR A 189 2.31 21.68 33.22
N VAL A 190 3.08 22.62 32.67
CA VAL A 190 4.06 22.33 31.62
C VAL A 190 5.47 22.64 32.09
N LEU A 191 6.44 21.93 31.51
CA LEU A 191 7.85 22.13 31.76
C LEU A 191 8.55 22.43 30.43
N PRO A 192 9.54 23.33 30.40
CA PRO A 192 9.87 24.28 31.46
C PRO A 192 8.78 25.36 31.58
N ALA A 193 8.60 25.92 32.78
CA ALA A 193 7.47 26.82 33.11
C ALA A 193 7.62 28.25 32.54
N ASP A 194 8.70 28.52 31.82
CA ASP A 194 9.10 29.82 31.26
C ASP A 194 8.55 30.08 29.85
N ALA A 195 7.98 29.09 29.18
CA ALA A 195 7.25 29.29 27.93
C ALA A 195 5.90 29.98 28.21
N ALA A 196 5.51 30.96 27.36
CA ALA A 196 4.16 31.50 27.38
C ALA A 196 3.19 30.41 26.91
N VAL A 197 2.29 29.98 27.80
CA VAL A 197 1.43 28.81 27.59
C VAL A 197 -0.04 29.18 27.76
N GLU A 198 -0.82 28.77 26.80
CA GLU A 198 -2.27 28.84 26.80
C GLU A 198 -2.83 27.42 26.78
N VAL A 199 -3.73 27.12 27.71
CA VAL A 199 -4.40 25.82 27.78
C VAL A 199 -5.86 26.04 27.43
N SER A 200 -6.43 25.15 26.61
CA SER A 200 -7.86 25.17 26.31
C SER A 200 -8.70 24.80 27.55
N HIS A 201 -9.99 24.49 27.37
CA HIS A 201 -10.84 24.02 28.46
C HIS A 201 -10.22 22.83 29.21
N THR A 202 -10.37 22.83 30.54
CA THR A 202 -9.82 21.82 31.45
C THR A 202 -10.89 21.02 32.19
N SER A 203 -12.17 21.37 32.03
CA SER A 203 -13.29 20.59 32.58
C SER A 203 -13.43 19.26 31.84
N LEU A 204 -13.50 18.17 32.59
CA LEU A 204 -13.56 16.81 32.08
C LEU A 204 -14.96 16.21 32.22
N VAL A 205 -15.49 15.64 31.15
CA VAL A 205 -16.68 14.78 31.19
C VAL A 205 -16.27 13.31 31.18
N PRO A 206 -17.12 12.37 31.66
CA PRO A 206 -16.86 10.95 31.47
C PRO A 206 -16.65 10.61 29.99
N GLY A 207 -15.60 9.86 29.68
CA GLY A 207 -15.13 9.54 28.32
C GLY A 207 -13.83 10.26 27.95
N GLU A 208 -13.65 10.47 26.65
CA GLU A 208 -12.45 11.09 26.06
C GLU A 208 -12.58 12.62 26.03
N ASN A 209 -11.56 13.32 26.51
CA ASN A 209 -11.51 14.78 26.57
C ASN A 209 -10.25 15.30 25.89
N LEU A 210 -10.40 16.13 24.85
CA LEU A 210 -9.27 16.69 24.11
C LEU A 210 -8.90 18.08 24.62
N ILE A 211 -7.71 18.22 25.17
CA ILE A 211 -7.16 19.50 25.62
C ILE A 211 -6.02 19.93 24.70
N HIS A 212 -6.07 21.18 24.24
CA HIS A 212 -5.00 21.80 23.48
C HIS A 212 -4.13 22.69 24.38
N ILE A 213 -2.83 22.54 24.26
CA ILE A 213 -1.82 23.36 24.94
C ILE A 213 -1.05 24.09 23.84
N ILE A 214 -1.15 25.41 23.82
CA ILE A 214 -0.44 26.26 22.87
C ILE A 214 0.71 26.93 23.59
N THR A 215 1.92 26.75 23.06
CA THR A 215 3.12 27.44 23.52
C THR A 215 3.49 28.54 22.55
N ALA A 216 4.15 29.59 23.04
CA ALA A 216 4.70 30.65 22.22
C ALA A 216 6.15 30.95 22.62
N ASN A 217 7.03 31.14 21.63
CA ASN A 217 8.39 31.62 21.86
C ASN A 217 8.49 33.15 21.79
N GLY A 218 9.66 33.70 22.12
CA GLY A 218 9.91 35.16 22.09
C GLY A 218 9.81 35.81 20.71
N ALA A 219 9.82 35.01 19.63
CA ALA A 219 9.61 35.49 18.26
C ALA A 219 8.13 35.49 17.84
N GLY A 220 7.22 35.05 18.72
CA GLY A 220 5.78 34.95 18.46
C GLY A 220 5.37 33.72 17.64
N GLN A 221 6.29 32.81 17.36
CA GLN A 221 5.95 31.50 16.79
C GLN A 221 5.25 30.66 17.85
N ARG A 222 4.30 29.83 17.42
CA ARG A 222 3.43 29.08 18.33
C ARG A 222 3.38 27.61 17.94
N ALA A 223 3.33 26.73 18.95
CA ALA A 223 3.18 25.28 18.76
C ALA A 223 2.00 24.75 19.56
N ARG A 224 1.22 23.85 18.96
CA ARG A 224 0.09 23.19 19.61
C ARG A 224 0.43 21.74 19.96
N TYR A 225 0.20 21.40 21.22
CA TYR A 225 0.18 20.04 21.74
C TYR A 225 -1.27 19.64 22.03
N SER A 226 -1.60 18.40 21.75
CA SER A 226 -2.92 17.82 22.01
C SER A 226 -2.78 16.73 23.06
N LEU A 227 -3.55 16.84 24.13
CA LEU A 227 -3.60 15.87 25.21
C LEU A 227 -5.01 15.29 25.29
N ASN A 228 -5.13 14.00 25.00
CA ASN A 228 -6.38 13.28 25.16
C ASN A 228 -6.46 12.65 26.56
N ILE A 229 -7.43 13.07 27.36
CA ILE A 229 -7.63 12.60 28.73
C ILE A 229 -8.86 11.70 28.79
N SER A 230 -8.64 10.43 29.11
CA SER A 230 -9.73 9.47 29.35
C SER A 230 -10.16 9.52 30.82
N ARG A 231 -11.43 9.81 31.06
CA ARG A 231 -12.05 9.82 32.39
C ARG A 231 -13.09 8.69 32.46
N PRO A 232 -12.89 7.64 33.28
CA PRO A 232 -13.84 6.55 33.41
C PRO A 232 -15.17 7.01 34.03
N GLU A 233 -16.27 6.32 33.70
CA GLU A 233 -17.56 6.56 34.35
C GLU A 233 -17.49 6.24 35.85
N PRO A 234 -18.10 7.07 36.72
CA PRO A 234 -18.13 6.78 38.14
C PRO A 234 -18.95 5.50 38.40
N PRO A 235 -18.51 4.62 39.32
CA PRO A 235 -19.23 3.38 39.61
C PRO A 235 -20.63 3.70 40.14
N VAL A 236 -21.65 3.11 39.52
CA VAL A 236 -23.04 3.20 39.98
C VAL A 236 -23.12 2.56 41.36
N GLN A 237 -23.41 3.35 42.40
CA GLN A 237 -23.68 2.81 43.72
C GLN A 237 -25.00 2.02 43.68
N GLU A 238 -24.92 0.70 43.73
CA GLU A 238 -26.08 -0.17 43.98
C GLU A 238 -26.66 0.17 45.35
N ALA A 239 -27.77 0.90 45.35
CA ALA A 239 -28.54 1.17 46.56
C ALA A 239 -29.12 -0.16 47.09
N VAL A 240 -28.55 -0.64 48.19
CA VAL A 240 -29.10 -1.70 49.04
C VAL A 240 -30.54 -1.32 49.43
N LYS A 241 -31.53 -2.10 48.98
CA LYS A 241 -32.90 -2.09 49.51
C LYS A 241 -33.25 -3.47 50.05
N GLU A 242 -33.06 -3.65 51.35
CA GLU A 242 -33.85 -4.58 52.15
C GLU A 242 -35.18 -3.92 52.51
N GLY A 243 -36.30 -4.65 52.42
CA GLY A 243 -37.57 -4.23 53.05
C GLY A 243 -38.86 -4.50 52.26
N GLU A 244 -39.33 -5.74 52.35
CA GLU A 244 -40.73 -6.21 52.45
C GLU A 244 -41.88 -5.77 51.50
N LYS A 245 -42.42 -6.82 50.85
CA LYS A 245 -43.83 -7.24 50.71
C LYS A 245 -44.90 -6.29 50.14
N ASN A 246 -45.28 -6.65 48.90
CA ASN A 246 -46.59 -7.19 48.50
C ASN A 246 -47.87 -6.34 48.73
N ILE A 247 -48.37 -5.67 47.69
CA ILE A 247 -49.82 -5.50 47.41
C ILE A 247 -50.05 -5.59 45.89
N GLN A 248 -51.04 -6.41 45.51
CA GLN A 248 -51.55 -6.67 44.16
C GLN A 248 -52.31 -5.47 43.56
N SER A 249 -52.22 -5.30 42.23
CA SER A 249 -53.39 -4.93 41.39
C SER A 249 -53.15 -5.28 39.91
N GLU A 250 -54.28 -5.57 39.24
CA GLU A 250 -54.59 -6.29 37.99
C GLU A 250 -54.01 -5.80 36.64
N PRO A 251 -54.16 -6.61 35.55
CA PRO A 251 -53.35 -6.50 34.34
C PRO A 251 -53.95 -5.60 33.26
N SER A 252 -53.09 -4.90 32.52
CA SER A 252 -53.45 -4.23 31.27
C SER A 252 -52.79 -4.92 30.07
N VAL A 253 -53.67 -5.39 29.21
CA VAL A 253 -53.56 -5.90 27.84
C VAL A 253 -52.33 -5.43 27.05
N ILE A 254 -51.53 -6.39 26.56
CA ILE A 254 -50.67 -6.21 25.38
C ILE A 254 -50.98 -7.35 24.40
N MET A 255 -51.38 -6.97 23.18
CA MET A 255 -51.65 -7.87 22.07
C MET A 255 -50.37 -8.61 21.62
N GLU A 256 -50.40 -9.95 21.64
CA GLU A 256 -49.46 -10.78 20.88
C GLU A 256 -49.70 -10.63 19.37
N LYS A 257 -48.71 -10.12 18.63
CA LYS A 257 -48.58 -10.43 17.20
C LYS A 257 -47.97 -11.82 17.03
N LYS A 258 -48.81 -12.84 16.89
CA LYS A 258 -48.41 -14.14 16.31
C LYS A 258 -48.09 -13.94 14.82
N GLY A 259 -46.81 -13.75 14.50
CA GLY A 259 -46.40 -13.54 13.11
C GLY A 259 -44.89 -13.47 12.85
N SER A 260 -44.05 -14.27 13.54
CA SER A 260 -42.61 -14.31 13.20
C SER A 260 -41.94 -15.69 13.28
N VAL A 261 -42.57 -16.69 13.90
CA VAL A 261 -41.92 -18.01 14.11
C VAL A 261 -41.94 -18.89 12.85
N ILE A 262 -42.92 -18.72 11.96
CA ILE A 262 -43.03 -19.52 10.72
C ILE A 262 -42.05 -19.02 9.66
N VAL A 263 -41.83 -17.70 9.56
CA VAL A 263 -40.95 -17.08 8.56
C VAL A 263 -39.50 -17.50 8.80
N ASN A 264 -39.04 -17.53 10.05
CA ASN A 264 -37.66 -17.96 10.37
C ASN A 264 -37.41 -19.44 10.07
N ARG A 265 -38.40 -20.32 10.23
CA ARG A 265 -38.23 -21.76 9.92
C ARG A 265 -38.19 -22.01 8.41
N VAL A 266 -39.00 -21.30 7.64
CA VAL A 266 -38.99 -21.38 6.17
C VAL A 266 -37.68 -20.81 5.61
N LEU A 267 -37.20 -19.69 6.16
CA LEU A 267 -35.93 -19.08 5.76
C LEU A 267 -34.74 -20.02 6.03
N MET A 268 -34.74 -20.71 7.18
CA MET A 268 -33.67 -21.65 7.53
C MET A 268 -33.65 -22.87 6.59
N VAL A 269 -34.81 -23.39 6.19
CA VAL A 269 -34.91 -24.49 5.23
C VAL A 269 -34.40 -24.07 3.85
N ILE A 270 -34.73 -22.85 3.41
CA ILE A 270 -34.24 -22.29 2.13
C ILE A 270 -32.70 -22.15 2.15
N LEU A 271 -32.13 -21.68 3.27
CA LEU A 271 -30.68 -21.57 3.44
C LEU A 271 -29.97 -22.93 3.37
N ILE A 272 -30.54 -23.96 4.01
CA ILE A 272 -29.99 -25.33 4.00
C ILE A 272 -30.03 -25.91 2.58
N VAL A 273 -31.14 -25.70 1.85
CA VAL A 273 -31.27 -26.17 0.46
C VAL A 273 -30.28 -25.44 -0.46
N MET A 274 -30.08 -24.12 -0.31
CA MET A 274 -29.04 -23.40 -1.05
C MET A 274 -27.64 -23.94 -0.76
N LEU A 275 -27.31 -24.20 0.51
CA LEU A 275 -26.01 -24.72 0.89
C LEU A 275 -25.72 -26.08 0.24
N LEU A 276 -26.73 -26.97 0.19
CA LEU A 276 -26.63 -28.27 -0.45
C LEU A 276 -26.44 -28.17 -1.97
N VAL A 277 -27.10 -27.21 -2.63
CA VAL A 277 -26.92 -26.95 -4.07
C VAL A 277 -25.52 -26.41 -4.37
N ILE A 278 -25.01 -25.49 -3.55
CA ILE A 278 -23.64 -24.96 -3.68
C ILE A 278 -22.62 -26.09 -3.50
N LEU A 279 -22.81 -26.95 -2.50
CA LEU A 279 -21.92 -28.09 -2.26
C LEU A 279 -21.92 -29.07 -3.45
N ALA A 280 -23.08 -29.36 -4.03
CA ALA A 280 -23.20 -30.18 -5.23
C ALA A 280 -22.51 -29.53 -6.45
N MET A 281 -22.64 -28.21 -6.61
CA MET A 281 -21.94 -27.46 -7.66
C MET A 281 -20.42 -27.54 -7.50
N LEU A 282 -19.89 -27.38 -6.28
CA LEU A 282 -18.46 -27.51 -6.00
C LEU A 282 -17.94 -28.92 -6.31
N VAL A 283 -18.71 -29.96 -6.02
CA VAL A 283 -18.38 -31.34 -6.39
C VAL A 283 -18.34 -31.51 -7.92
N VAL A 284 -19.29 -30.94 -8.66
CA VAL A 284 -19.31 -30.97 -10.12
C VAL A 284 -18.13 -30.20 -10.72
N ILE A 285 -17.79 -29.02 -10.18
CA ILE A 285 -16.65 -28.21 -10.62
C ILE A 285 -15.34 -28.97 -10.35
N LYS A 286 -15.17 -29.55 -9.15
CA LYS A 286 -13.99 -30.35 -8.81
C LYS A 286 -13.88 -31.58 -9.71
N TRP A 287 -15.00 -32.24 -10.02
CA TRP A 287 -15.06 -33.34 -10.97
C TRP A 287 -14.71 -32.91 -12.40
N GLN A 288 -15.17 -31.74 -12.85
CA GLN A 288 -14.81 -31.16 -14.15
C GLN A 288 -13.32 -30.80 -14.23
N ILE A 289 -12.73 -30.23 -13.18
CA ILE A 289 -11.30 -29.92 -13.12
C ILE A 289 -10.47 -31.21 -13.21
N VAL A 290 -10.86 -32.26 -12.47
CA VAL A 290 -10.20 -33.58 -12.51
C VAL A 290 -10.33 -34.24 -13.90
N GLN A 291 -11.51 -34.20 -14.52
CA GLN A 291 -11.73 -34.66 -15.90
C GLN A 291 -10.87 -33.88 -16.92
N ARG A 292 -10.76 -32.56 -16.75
CA ARG A 292 -9.98 -31.68 -17.64
C ARG A 292 -8.48 -31.94 -17.50
N ASN A 293 -8.00 -32.21 -16.29
CA ASN A 293 -6.61 -32.60 -16.01
C ASN A 293 -6.29 -34.01 -16.54
N ARG A 294 -7.22 -34.97 -16.47
CA ARG A 294 -7.08 -36.29 -17.12
C ARG A 294 -6.97 -36.17 -18.65
N ARG A 295 -7.76 -35.30 -19.29
CA ARG A 295 -7.68 -35.05 -20.74
C ARG A 295 -6.37 -34.36 -21.16
N ARG A 296 -5.83 -33.48 -20.32
CA ARG A 296 -4.51 -32.84 -20.53
C ARG A 296 -3.35 -33.82 -20.42
N ARG A 297 -3.39 -34.79 -19.51
CA ARG A 297 -2.37 -35.86 -19.43
C ARG A 297 -2.37 -36.76 -20.68
N LEU A 298 -3.54 -37.13 -21.18
CA LEU A 298 -3.67 -37.92 -22.43
C LEU A 298 -3.21 -37.15 -23.68
N HIS A 299 -3.39 -35.83 -23.75
CA HIS A 299 -2.87 -35.00 -24.84
C HIS A 299 -1.38 -34.69 -24.69
N GLY A 300 -0.86 -34.57 -23.46
CA GLY A 300 0.56 -34.43 -23.17
C GLY A 300 1.36 -35.68 -23.55
N GLU A 301 0.83 -36.87 -23.26
CA GLU A 301 1.44 -38.15 -23.65
C GLU A 301 1.38 -38.40 -25.17
N ALA A 302 0.33 -37.91 -25.87
CA ALA A 302 0.25 -37.97 -27.33
C ALA A 302 1.20 -36.98 -28.03
N LYS A 303 1.46 -35.81 -27.42
CA LYS A 303 2.41 -34.81 -27.92
C LYS A 303 3.87 -35.18 -27.63
N ALA A 304 4.13 -35.89 -26.53
CA ALA A 304 5.45 -36.43 -26.22
C ALA A 304 5.85 -37.63 -27.11
N ARG A 305 4.88 -38.42 -27.62
CA ARG A 305 5.14 -39.52 -28.58
C ARG A 305 5.32 -39.07 -30.04
N SER A 306 5.12 -37.80 -30.36
CA SER A 306 5.27 -37.24 -31.72
C SER A 306 6.50 -36.35 -31.88
N ALA A 307 7.34 -36.26 -30.85
CA ALA A 307 8.61 -35.55 -30.85
C ALA A 307 9.77 -36.50 -30.51
N GLU A 308 9.99 -37.50 -31.35
CA GLU A 308 11.29 -38.18 -31.43
C GLU A 308 12.13 -37.47 -32.50
N PRO A 309 13.38 -37.08 -32.22
CA PRO A 309 14.25 -36.51 -33.23
C PRO A 309 14.73 -37.64 -34.17
N THR A 310 14.40 -37.53 -35.46
CA THR A 310 15.04 -38.32 -36.51
C THR A 310 16.50 -37.92 -36.62
N LEU A 311 17.41 -38.86 -36.34
CA LEU A 311 18.82 -38.77 -36.66
C LEU A 311 18.97 -38.78 -38.19
N ASP A 312 19.43 -37.67 -38.77
CA ASP A 312 19.83 -37.60 -40.18
C ASP A 312 21.34 -37.84 -40.25
N GLU A 313 21.73 -38.99 -40.80
CA GLU A 313 23.11 -39.37 -41.06
C GLU A 313 23.61 -38.67 -42.34
N GLY A 314 24.62 -37.82 -42.18
CA GLY A 314 25.64 -37.62 -43.22
C GLY A 314 25.44 -36.45 -44.21
N GLN A 315 25.89 -35.26 -43.81
CA GLN A 315 26.54 -34.32 -44.74
C GLN A 315 27.76 -33.66 -44.09
N PRO A 316 28.92 -33.61 -44.76
CA PRO A 316 30.12 -32.97 -44.22
C PRO A 316 29.97 -31.45 -44.25
N VAL A 317 30.12 -30.83 -43.08
CA VAL A 317 30.15 -29.37 -42.90
C VAL A 317 31.48 -28.81 -43.47
N PRO A 318 31.49 -27.69 -44.22
CA PRO A 318 32.74 -27.12 -44.73
C PRO A 318 33.57 -26.53 -43.58
N PHE A 319 34.83 -26.94 -43.50
CA PHE A 319 35.84 -26.33 -42.64
C PHE A 319 36.18 -24.92 -43.16
N LEU A 320 35.76 -23.88 -42.43
CA LEU A 320 36.25 -22.52 -42.62
C LEU A 320 37.45 -22.29 -41.68
N PRO A 321 38.59 -21.76 -42.17
CA PRO A 321 39.80 -21.58 -41.38
C PRO A 321 39.60 -20.49 -40.33
N GLY A 322 40.18 -20.73 -39.15
CA GLY A 322 40.07 -19.90 -37.97
C GLY A 322 40.33 -18.42 -38.22
N GLY A 323 39.34 -17.61 -37.88
CA GLY A 323 39.49 -16.22 -37.50
C GLY A 323 39.16 -16.12 -36.03
N ASP A 324 40.18 -15.79 -35.24
CA ASP A 324 40.16 -15.18 -33.91
C ASP A 324 38.83 -15.27 -33.15
N LEU A 325 38.74 -16.32 -32.32
CA LEU A 325 37.86 -16.34 -31.16
C LEU A 325 38.32 -15.21 -30.24
N GLU A 326 37.68 -14.04 -30.36
CA GLU A 326 37.69 -13.04 -29.31
C GLU A 326 37.31 -13.73 -28.01
N SER A 327 38.20 -13.55 -27.03
CA SER A 327 38.13 -14.06 -25.67
C SER A 327 36.72 -14.02 -25.09
N VAL A 328 36.27 -15.15 -24.55
CA VAL A 328 35.17 -15.20 -23.59
C VAL A 328 35.45 -14.13 -22.52
N GLU A 329 34.61 -13.09 -22.42
CA GLU A 329 34.74 -12.04 -21.40
C GLU A 329 34.50 -12.67 -20.01
N GLU A 330 35.57 -13.05 -19.32
CA GLU A 330 35.55 -13.80 -18.04
C GLU A 330 34.94 -13.03 -16.83
N ASP A 331 34.50 -11.78 -17.01
CA ASP A 331 34.10 -10.89 -15.89
C ASP A 331 32.62 -10.44 -15.90
N VAL A 332 31.77 -10.92 -16.82
CA VAL A 332 30.34 -10.56 -16.85
C VAL A 332 29.55 -11.38 -15.83
N GLU A 333 28.99 -10.72 -14.82
CA GLU A 333 28.24 -11.36 -13.73
C GLU A 333 26.72 -11.35 -13.99
N ILE A 334 26.22 -10.34 -14.71
CA ILE A 334 24.83 -10.27 -15.16
C ILE A 334 24.80 -9.85 -16.62
N ALA A 335 24.31 -10.75 -17.48
CA ALA A 335 24.12 -10.46 -18.90
C ALA A 335 22.63 -10.43 -19.25
N VAL A 336 22.13 -9.26 -19.65
CA VAL A 336 20.77 -9.07 -20.15
C VAL A 336 20.83 -9.07 -21.68
N ARG A 337 20.05 -9.94 -22.33
CA ARG A 337 20.10 -10.17 -23.78
C ARG A 337 18.71 -10.08 -24.40
N ASN A 338 18.46 -9.00 -25.13
CA ASN A 338 17.25 -8.71 -25.92
C ASN A 338 15.96 -8.97 -25.13
N VAL A 339 15.92 -8.53 -23.87
CA VAL A 339 14.78 -8.76 -22.98
C VAL A 339 13.59 -7.92 -23.41
N THR A 340 12.48 -8.59 -23.69
CA THR A 340 11.17 -7.99 -23.98
C THR A 340 10.17 -8.50 -22.96
N MET A 341 9.34 -7.58 -22.45
CA MET A 341 8.29 -7.91 -21.49
C MET A 341 6.99 -7.21 -21.86
N ASP A 342 5.97 -8.02 -22.12
CA ASP A 342 4.62 -7.53 -22.40
C ASP A 342 3.66 -7.96 -21.28
N PHE A 343 2.89 -7.02 -20.75
CA PHE A 343 1.80 -7.28 -19.82
C PHE A 343 0.47 -7.27 -20.57
N ARG A 344 -0.39 -8.24 -20.25
CA ARG A 344 -1.79 -8.19 -20.69
C ARG A 344 -2.51 -7.19 -19.80
N ARG A 345 -2.81 -6.03 -20.37
CA ARG A 345 -3.71 -5.06 -19.77
C ARG A 345 -5.12 -5.41 -20.23
N GLU A 346 -6.02 -5.69 -19.30
CA GLU A 346 -7.42 -5.83 -19.68
C GLU A 346 -7.91 -4.45 -20.13
N LYS A 347 -8.49 -4.36 -21.34
CA LYS A 347 -8.89 -3.06 -21.91
C LYS A 347 -10.05 -2.44 -21.12
N ASP A 348 -10.78 -3.29 -20.42
CA ASP A 348 -11.92 -3.00 -19.56
C ASP A 348 -11.88 -4.05 -18.45
N GLU A 349 -11.39 -3.70 -17.26
CA GLU A 349 -11.55 -4.58 -16.09
C GLU A 349 -13.05 -4.85 -15.91
N SER A 350 -13.45 -6.11 -15.74
CA SER A 350 -14.88 -6.42 -15.56
C SER A 350 -15.34 -5.93 -14.19
N THR A 351 -15.91 -4.73 -14.17
CA THR A 351 -16.38 -3.99 -12.99
C THR A 351 -17.65 -4.56 -12.34
N SER A 352 -18.27 -5.60 -12.93
CA SER A 352 -19.42 -6.29 -12.32
C SER A 352 -19.50 -7.77 -12.67
N ILE A 353 -19.98 -8.58 -11.72
CA ILE A 353 -20.27 -10.03 -11.91
C ILE A 353 -21.24 -10.24 -13.09
N LYS A 354 -22.17 -9.31 -13.32
CA LYS A 354 -23.08 -9.35 -14.50
C LYS A 354 -22.32 -9.22 -15.81
N GLU A 355 -21.36 -8.31 -15.87
CA GLU A 355 -20.56 -8.07 -17.06
C GLU A 355 -19.55 -9.20 -17.30
N LEU A 356 -18.96 -9.75 -16.23
CA LEU A 356 -18.16 -10.97 -16.27
C LEU A 356 -18.97 -12.14 -16.87
N VAL A 357 -20.23 -12.32 -16.46
CA VAL A 357 -21.12 -13.36 -17.00
C VAL A 357 -21.50 -13.07 -18.45
N ILE A 358 -21.89 -11.85 -18.80
CA ILE A 358 -22.25 -11.45 -20.18
C ILE A 358 -21.05 -11.63 -21.12
N ARG A 359 -19.85 -11.18 -20.75
CA ARG A 359 -18.62 -11.30 -21.55
C ARG A 359 -18.15 -12.75 -21.65
N THR A 360 -18.33 -13.55 -20.61
CA THR A 360 -18.04 -14.99 -20.63
C THR A 360 -19.00 -15.75 -21.57
N ILE A 361 -20.28 -15.36 -21.58
CA ILE A 361 -21.30 -15.90 -22.50
C ILE A 361 -21.04 -15.41 -23.95
N ARG A 362 -20.59 -14.17 -24.13
CA ARG A 362 -20.32 -13.54 -25.44
C ARG A 362 -18.91 -13.78 -26.00
N ARG A 363 -17.99 -14.40 -25.24
CA ARG A 363 -16.56 -14.59 -25.59
C ARG A 363 -15.83 -13.30 -26.00
N GLN A 364 -16.21 -12.15 -25.43
CA GLN A 364 -15.60 -10.85 -25.71
C GLN A 364 -14.69 -10.43 -24.56
N ARG A 365 -13.50 -11.04 -24.45
CA ARG A 365 -12.42 -10.49 -23.62
C ARG A 365 -11.37 -9.89 -24.55
N SER A 366 -11.29 -8.57 -24.60
CA SER A 366 -10.23 -7.86 -25.32
C SER A 366 -9.10 -7.50 -24.35
N TYR A 367 -7.96 -8.14 -24.55
CA TYR A 367 -6.72 -7.78 -23.87
C TYR A 367 -5.93 -6.85 -24.79
N GLU A 368 -5.42 -5.75 -24.25
CA GLU A 368 -4.39 -4.95 -24.88
C GLU A 368 -3.02 -5.40 -24.36
N MET A 369 -2.05 -5.52 -25.25
CA MET A 369 -0.68 -5.84 -24.86
C MET A 369 0.04 -4.52 -24.54
N PHE A 370 0.45 -4.33 -23.29
CA PHE A 370 1.30 -3.23 -22.87
C PHE A 370 2.75 -3.69 -22.83
N ARG A 371 3.60 -3.12 -23.69
CA ARG A 371 5.03 -3.42 -23.71
C ARG A 371 5.75 -2.60 -22.63
N ALA A 372 6.26 -3.27 -21.61
CA ALA A 372 7.01 -2.66 -20.52
C ALA A 372 8.52 -2.62 -20.77
N LEU A 373 9.05 -3.57 -21.53
CA LEU A 373 10.45 -3.61 -21.98
C LEU A 373 10.50 -4.06 -23.44
N ASP A 374 11.36 -3.44 -24.23
CA ASP A 374 11.50 -3.70 -25.66
C ASP A 374 12.98 -3.93 -26.01
N HIS A 375 13.37 -5.20 -26.19
CA HIS A 375 14.70 -5.62 -26.64
C HIS A 375 15.87 -5.01 -25.85
N VAL A 376 15.75 -4.94 -24.52
CA VAL A 376 16.80 -4.35 -23.65
C VAL A 376 18.00 -5.31 -23.54
N SER A 377 19.22 -4.79 -23.74
CA SER A 377 20.47 -5.55 -23.65
C SER A 377 21.58 -4.75 -22.97
N PHE A 378 22.19 -5.31 -21.92
CA PHE A 378 23.35 -4.70 -21.26
C PHE A 378 24.10 -5.74 -20.42
N ASP A 379 25.33 -5.40 -20.04
CA ASP A 379 26.20 -6.23 -19.20
C ASP A 379 26.64 -5.49 -17.94
N ILE A 380 26.63 -6.23 -16.85
CA ILE A 380 27.16 -5.82 -15.56
C ILE A 380 28.30 -6.77 -15.20
N ARG A 381 29.47 -6.18 -14.92
CA ARG A 381 30.66 -6.91 -14.54
C ARG A 381 30.74 -7.03 -13.02
N LYS A 382 31.49 -8.03 -12.55
CA LYS A 382 31.69 -8.24 -11.13
C LYS A 382 32.29 -7.02 -10.43
N GLY A 383 31.71 -6.63 -9.29
CA GLY A 383 32.08 -5.48 -8.48
C GLY A 383 31.62 -4.13 -9.04
N GLU A 384 30.85 -4.09 -10.13
CA GLU A 384 30.28 -2.84 -10.62
C GLU A 384 29.09 -2.39 -9.77
N VAL A 385 29.00 -1.08 -9.54
CA VAL A 385 27.82 -0.45 -8.95
C VAL A 385 27.07 0.24 -10.08
N VAL A 386 25.93 -0.32 -10.46
CA VAL A 386 25.17 0.08 -11.64
C VAL A 386 23.89 0.79 -11.23
N GLY A 387 23.77 2.06 -11.61
CA GLY A 387 22.57 2.86 -11.44
C GLY A 387 21.59 2.69 -12.59
N ILE A 388 20.32 2.40 -12.31
CA ILE A 388 19.25 2.37 -13.33
C ILE A 388 18.34 3.59 -13.13
N ILE A 389 18.28 4.44 -14.14
CA ILE A 389 17.50 5.70 -14.15
C ILE A 389 16.46 5.72 -15.27
N GLY A 390 15.40 6.52 -15.07
CA GLY A 390 14.30 6.70 -16.01
C GLY A 390 13.02 7.19 -15.32
N THR A 391 12.05 7.66 -16.10
CA THR A 391 10.77 8.16 -15.57
C THR A 391 9.92 7.07 -14.90
N ASN A 392 8.83 7.47 -14.24
CA ASN A 392 7.84 6.52 -13.70
C ASN A 392 7.22 5.71 -14.85
N GLY A 393 7.14 4.39 -14.67
CA GLY A 393 6.63 3.50 -15.72
C GLY A 393 7.63 3.22 -16.86
N SER A 394 8.90 3.64 -16.74
CA SER A 394 9.89 3.40 -17.80
C SER A 394 10.35 1.95 -17.95
N GLY A 395 10.09 1.08 -16.95
CA GLY A 395 10.44 -0.35 -16.97
C GLY A 395 11.51 -0.78 -15.95
N LYS A 396 12.02 0.13 -15.09
CA LYS A 396 13.08 -0.15 -14.10
C LYS A 396 12.76 -1.33 -13.17
N SER A 397 11.65 -1.28 -12.45
CA SER A 397 11.27 -2.37 -11.53
C SER A 397 10.94 -3.66 -12.29
N THR A 398 10.49 -3.57 -13.55
CA THR A 398 10.26 -4.74 -14.40
C THR A 398 11.58 -5.44 -14.73
N ILE A 399 12.62 -4.70 -15.13
CA ILE A 399 13.92 -5.31 -15.44
C ILE A 399 14.59 -5.89 -14.20
N LEU A 400 14.47 -5.22 -13.03
CA LEU A 400 14.97 -5.77 -11.76
C LEU A 400 14.29 -7.08 -11.37
N LYS A 401 12.95 -7.16 -11.53
CA LYS A 401 12.19 -8.40 -11.28
C LYS A 401 12.60 -9.52 -12.23
N ILE A 402 12.99 -9.20 -13.46
CA ILE A 402 13.49 -10.20 -14.42
C ILE A 402 14.88 -10.68 -14.05
N ILE A 403 15.79 -9.77 -13.65
CA ILE A 403 17.14 -10.12 -13.22
C ILE A 403 17.10 -11.00 -11.95
N SER A 404 16.30 -10.62 -10.96
CA SER A 404 16.10 -11.41 -9.72
C SER A 404 15.35 -12.73 -9.94
N GLY A 405 14.70 -12.92 -11.09
CA GLY A 405 13.92 -14.12 -11.38
C GLY A 405 12.50 -14.14 -10.80
N ALA A 406 12.03 -13.02 -10.25
CA ALA A 406 10.63 -12.85 -9.85
C ALA A 406 9.68 -12.81 -11.08
N LEU A 407 10.19 -12.45 -12.25
CA LEU A 407 9.48 -12.47 -13.52
C LEU A 407 10.32 -13.15 -14.61
N ASP A 408 9.69 -13.94 -15.48
CA ASP A 408 10.32 -14.44 -16.70
C ASP A 408 9.99 -13.52 -17.88
N PRO A 409 10.97 -13.17 -18.72
CA PRO A 409 10.74 -12.33 -19.88
C PRO A 409 9.95 -13.09 -20.96
N VAL A 410 9.24 -12.35 -21.82
CA VAL A 410 8.50 -12.95 -22.95
C VAL A 410 9.46 -13.35 -24.07
N GLU A 411 10.48 -12.53 -24.31
CA GLU A 411 11.56 -12.80 -25.26
C GLU A 411 12.91 -12.36 -24.64
N GLY A 412 14.00 -12.92 -25.17
CA GLY A 412 15.34 -12.69 -24.63
C GLY A 412 15.67 -13.59 -23.44
N ARG A 413 16.78 -13.30 -22.78
CA ARG A 413 17.22 -14.02 -21.57
C ARG A 413 18.06 -13.13 -20.65
N VAL A 414 18.15 -13.55 -19.40
CA VAL A 414 19.13 -13.03 -18.45
C VAL A 414 20.00 -14.17 -17.96
N ASP A 415 21.31 -14.04 -18.16
CA ASP A 415 22.30 -14.98 -17.66
C ASP A 415 22.88 -14.40 -16.36
N VAL A 416 22.49 -14.98 -15.21
CA VAL A 416 22.92 -14.60 -13.86
C VAL A 416 22.74 -15.79 -12.91
N ASP A 417 23.61 -15.92 -11.92
CA ASP A 417 23.41 -16.85 -10.81
C ASP A 417 22.43 -16.24 -9.80
N ARG A 418 21.17 -16.67 -9.87
CA ARG A 418 20.08 -16.13 -9.04
C ARG A 418 20.21 -16.48 -7.56
N GLU A 419 20.98 -17.52 -7.20
CA GLU A 419 21.23 -17.88 -5.80
C GLU A 419 22.09 -16.83 -5.07
N LYS A 420 22.81 -16.00 -5.85
CA LYS A 420 23.66 -14.91 -5.36
C LYS A 420 22.95 -13.57 -5.22
N ILE A 421 21.70 -13.48 -5.71
CA ILE A 421 20.95 -12.22 -5.75
C ILE A 421 20.19 -12.03 -4.45
N GLN A 422 20.45 -10.89 -3.80
CA GLN A 422 19.61 -10.38 -2.74
C GLN A 422 18.83 -9.16 -3.26
N LEU A 423 17.50 -9.31 -3.40
CA LEU A 423 16.61 -8.22 -3.77
C LEU A 423 16.09 -7.53 -2.50
N LEU A 424 16.44 -6.26 -2.33
CA LEU A 424 15.91 -5.43 -1.26
C LEU A 424 14.73 -4.62 -1.78
N THR A 425 13.53 -5.04 -1.39
CA THR A 425 12.28 -4.30 -1.56
C THR A 425 11.68 -4.06 -0.17
N LEU A 426 11.43 -2.79 0.16
CA LEU A 426 10.96 -2.43 1.49
C LEU A 426 9.49 -2.75 1.68
N GLY A 427 9.14 -3.21 2.89
CA GLY A 427 7.75 -3.45 3.30
C GLY A 427 7.11 -4.71 2.70
N THR A 428 7.78 -5.42 1.79
CA THR A 428 7.30 -6.70 1.25
C THR A 428 7.58 -7.83 2.23
N GLY A 429 6.58 -8.66 2.52
CA GLY A 429 6.74 -9.85 3.38
C GLY A 429 6.31 -9.66 4.84
N PHE A 430 5.89 -8.45 5.23
CA PHE A 430 5.29 -8.22 6.54
C PHE A 430 3.87 -8.80 6.63
N ASP A 431 3.59 -9.46 7.77
CA ASP A 431 2.24 -9.76 8.23
C ASP A 431 1.88 -8.79 9.36
N PHE A 432 0.89 -7.95 9.10
CA PHE A 432 0.49 -6.88 10.01
C PHE A 432 -0.18 -7.39 11.29
N GLU A 433 -0.66 -8.64 11.31
CA GLU A 433 -1.24 -9.25 12.51
C GLU A 433 -0.20 -9.93 13.41
N LEU A 434 1.03 -10.10 12.92
CA LEU A 434 2.17 -10.60 13.70
C LEU A 434 2.92 -9.45 14.41
N THR A 435 3.61 -9.80 15.48
CA THR A 435 4.50 -8.89 16.21
C THR A 435 5.71 -8.48 15.38
N GLY A 436 6.39 -7.40 15.76
CA GLY A 436 7.67 -7.02 15.16
C GLY A 436 8.69 -8.17 15.20
N ARG A 437 8.77 -8.88 16.33
CA ARG A 437 9.65 -10.04 16.52
C ARG A 437 9.34 -11.13 15.51
N GLU A 438 8.09 -11.56 15.41
CA GLU A 438 7.67 -12.61 14.47
C GLU A 438 7.94 -12.20 13.02
N ASN A 439 7.73 -10.91 12.69
CA ASN A 439 8.04 -10.38 11.38
C ASN A 439 9.53 -10.39 11.04
N VAL A 440 10.44 -10.24 12.02
CA VAL A 440 11.88 -10.42 11.80
C VAL A 440 12.19 -11.83 11.29
N TYR A 441 11.61 -12.86 11.91
CA TYR A 441 11.81 -14.25 11.48
C TYR A 441 11.13 -14.54 10.14
N LEU A 442 9.91 -14.06 9.93
CA LEU A 442 9.17 -14.26 8.68
C LEU A 442 9.92 -13.64 7.49
N ASN A 443 10.31 -12.37 7.59
CA ASN A 443 11.03 -11.68 6.54
C ASN A 443 12.44 -12.26 6.36
N GLY A 444 13.11 -12.63 7.46
CA GLY A 444 14.40 -13.31 7.37
C GLY A 444 14.32 -14.61 6.59
N ALA A 445 13.29 -15.42 6.82
CA ALA A 445 13.06 -16.66 6.07
C ALA A 445 12.71 -16.40 4.60
N ILE A 446 11.95 -15.34 4.28
CA ILE A 446 11.66 -14.94 2.89
C ILE A 446 12.94 -14.54 2.14
N ILE A 447 13.86 -13.85 2.82
CA ILE A 447 15.17 -13.45 2.27
C ILE A 447 16.11 -14.66 2.12
N GLY A 448 15.86 -15.74 2.87
CA GLY A 448 16.64 -16.99 2.80
C GLY A 448 17.59 -17.19 3.99
N TYR A 449 17.47 -16.40 5.05
CA TYR A 449 18.23 -16.61 6.28
C TYR A 449 17.71 -17.83 7.05
N THR A 450 18.63 -18.58 7.64
CA THR A 450 18.27 -19.63 8.60
C THR A 450 17.79 -19.00 9.90
N LYS A 451 17.03 -19.77 10.68
CA LYS A 451 16.55 -19.31 11.98
C LYS A 451 17.73 -19.00 12.91
N GLU A 452 18.74 -19.86 12.92
CA GLU A 452 19.94 -19.72 13.75
C GLU A 452 20.70 -18.44 13.42
N TYR A 453 20.75 -18.05 12.14
CA TYR A 453 21.36 -16.80 11.71
C TYR A 453 20.59 -15.58 12.23
N ILE A 454 19.26 -15.61 12.14
CA ILE A 454 18.40 -14.55 12.69
C ILE A 454 18.53 -14.49 14.21
N ASP A 455 18.60 -15.63 14.91
CA ASP A 455 18.77 -15.67 16.36
C ASP A 455 20.08 -14.95 16.78
N GLU A 456 21.18 -15.17 16.07
CA GLU A 456 22.47 -14.50 16.31
C GLU A 456 22.41 -12.99 16.03
N LYS A 457 21.67 -12.59 15.00
CA LYS A 457 21.61 -11.21 14.52
C LYS A 457 20.44 -10.39 15.06
N TYR A 458 19.53 -11.00 15.81
CA TYR A 458 18.26 -10.38 16.21
C TYR A 458 18.48 -9.04 16.91
N ASP A 459 19.38 -8.99 17.89
CA ASP A 459 19.64 -7.76 18.66
C ASP A 459 20.26 -6.66 17.78
N ASP A 460 21.11 -7.01 16.82
CA ASP A 460 21.66 -6.07 15.85
C ASP A 460 20.58 -5.48 14.94
N ILE A 461 19.60 -6.30 14.51
CA ILE A 461 18.44 -5.86 13.71
C ILE A 461 17.62 -4.85 14.51
N VAL A 462 17.24 -5.20 15.74
CA VAL A 462 16.39 -4.36 16.59
C VAL A 462 17.08 -3.04 16.89
N LYS A 463 18.36 -3.09 17.25
CA LYS A 463 19.18 -1.91 17.54
C LYS A 463 19.43 -1.04 16.32
N PHE A 464 19.61 -1.65 15.14
CA PHE A 464 19.72 -0.87 13.92
C PHE A 464 18.41 -0.17 13.59
N ALA A 465 17.27 -0.85 13.75
CA ALA A 465 15.93 -0.30 13.50
C ALA A 465 15.48 0.75 14.53
N GLU A 466 16.11 0.80 15.71
CA GLU A 466 15.76 1.67 16.85
C GLU A 466 14.33 1.39 17.34
N LEU A 467 14.05 0.11 17.60
CA LEU A 467 12.73 -0.42 17.99
C LEU A 467 12.77 -1.25 19.29
N GLU A 468 13.78 -1.04 20.14
CA GLU A 468 13.94 -1.65 21.47
C GLU A 468 12.76 -1.25 22.39
N GLY A 469 11.65 -1.99 22.31
CA GLY A 469 10.42 -1.70 23.06
C GLY A 469 9.14 -1.87 22.24
N PHE A 470 9.26 -1.90 20.91
CA PHE A 470 8.12 -2.12 20.01
C PHE A 470 8.04 -3.55 19.48
N MET A 471 9.06 -4.38 19.70
CA MET A 471 9.17 -5.71 19.06
C MET A 471 8.05 -6.69 19.44
N GLU A 472 7.41 -6.53 20.60
CA GLU A 472 6.27 -7.36 21.02
C GLU A 472 4.91 -6.78 20.57
N GLU A 473 4.90 -5.58 19.98
CA GLU A 473 3.70 -4.97 19.40
C GLU A 473 3.43 -5.51 18.00
N LYS A 474 2.15 -5.61 17.65
CA LYS A 474 1.72 -5.97 16.29
C LYS A 474 2.16 -4.91 15.29
N VAL A 475 2.62 -5.35 14.12
CA VAL A 475 3.13 -4.44 13.07
C VAL A 475 2.03 -3.51 12.55
N ARG A 476 0.74 -3.84 12.64
CA ARG A 476 -0.35 -2.90 12.34
C ARG A 476 -0.32 -1.61 13.18
N ASN A 477 0.29 -1.64 14.36
CA ASN A 477 0.44 -0.47 15.23
C ASN A 477 1.71 0.34 14.93
N TYR A 478 2.54 -0.12 13.99
CA TYR A 478 3.76 0.57 13.60
C TYR A 478 3.42 1.73 12.66
N SER A 479 4.15 2.84 12.78
CA SER A 479 4.16 3.84 11.71
C SER A 479 4.82 3.27 10.45
N SER A 480 4.51 3.83 9.27
CA SER A 480 5.18 3.46 8.01
C SER A 480 6.70 3.60 8.09
N GLY A 481 7.20 4.59 8.84
CA GLY A 481 8.61 4.75 9.14
C GLY A 481 9.18 3.58 9.96
N MET A 482 8.48 3.11 11.01
CA MET A 482 8.92 1.95 11.80
C MET A 482 8.96 0.67 10.95
N VAL A 483 7.94 0.42 10.12
CA VAL A 483 7.92 -0.74 9.22
C VAL A 483 9.10 -0.70 8.26
N SER A 484 9.35 0.46 7.66
CA SER A 484 10.44 0.61 6.69
C SER A 484 11.82 0.51 7.34
N ARG A 485 11.99 1.05 8.56
CA ARG A 485 13.22 0.90 9.36
C ARG A 485 13.50 -0.57 9.69
N LEU A 486 12.48 -1.30 10.16
CA LEU A 486 12.61 -2.72 10.47
C LEU A 486 12.90 -3.55 9.22
N GLY A 487 12.17 -3.30 8.12
CA GLY A 487 12.40 -3.96 6.84
C GLY A 487 13.81 -3.75 6.33
N PHE A 488 14.32 -2.51 6.39
CA PHE A 488 15.69 -2.18 6.03
C PHE A 488 16.72 -2.88 6.93
N ALA A 489 16.49 -2.90 8.25
CA ALA A 489 17.39 -3.54 9.20
C ALA A 489 17.53 -5.04 8.93
N ILE A 490 16.41 -5.75 8.72
CA ILE A 490 16.39 -7.19 8.39
C ILE A 490 17.09 -7.44 7.05
N ALA A 491 16.77 -6.62 6.04
CA ALA A 491 17.34 -6.68 4.70
C ALA A 491 18.87 -6.53 4.68
N THR A 492 19.42 -5.69 5.55
CA THR A 492 20.83 -5.27 5.51
C THR A 492 21.65 -5.81 6.69
N VAL A 493 21.13 -6.80 7.40
CA VAL A 493 21.82 -7.42 8.54
C VAL A 493 22.93 -8.37 8.10
N SER A 494 22.81 -8.91 6.89
CA SER A 494 23.81 -9.84 6.37
C SER A 494 25.10 -9.16 6.00
N ASP A 495 26.17 -9.96 5.95
CA ASP A 495 27.38 -9.58 5.24
C ASP A 495 27.06 -9.28 3.77
N ALA A 496 27.94 -8.53 3.12
CA ALA A 496 27.73 -8.03 1.77
C ALA A 496 27.46 -9.20 0.79
N PRO A 497 26.29 -9.25 0.11
CA PRO A 497 25.97 -10.33 -0.83
C PRO A 497 26.85 -10.22 -2.07
N GLU A 498 26.95 -11.30 -2.87
CA GLU A 498 27.68 -11.21 -4.15
C GLU A 498 26.97 -10.25 -5.13
N ILE A 499 25.63 -10.31 -5.21
CA ILE A 499 24.82 -9.40 -6.03
C ILE A 499 23.72 -8.77 -5.16
N LEU A 500 23.74 -7.45 -5.03
CA LEU A 500 22.75 -6.66 -4.28
C LEU A 500 21.87 -5.87 -5.24
N ILE A 501 20.55 -6.00 -5.12
CA ILE A 501 19.60 -5.15 -5.86
C ILE A 501 18.85 -4.25 -4.88
N LEU A 502 18.95 -2.94 -5.09
CA LEU A 502 18.34 -1.88 -4.29
C LEU A 502 17.23 -1.20 -5.09
N ASP A 503 15.95 -1.50 -4.78
CA ASP A 503 14.79 -0.88 -5.44
C ASP A 503 14.23 0.26 -4.56
N GLU A 504 14.65 1.50 -4.84
CA GLU A 504 14.19 2.73 -4.15
C GLU A 504 14.42 2.78 -2.62
N VAL A 505 15.30 1.92 -2.10
CA VAL A 505 15.47 1.72 -0.66
C VAL A 505 16.33 2.78 0.06
N LEU A 506 16.78 3.82 -0.64
CA LEU A 506 17.68 4.85 -0.09
C LEU A 506 16.94 6.00 0.63
N SER A 507 15.62 6.05 0.54
CA SER A 507 14.80 7.19 0.99
C SER A 507 14.02 6.93 2.28
N VAL A 508 14.49 6.03 3.15
CA VAL A 508 13.71 5.48 4.27
C VAL A 508 13.88 6.23 5.58
N GLY A 509 12.77 6.43 6.28
CA GLY A 509 12.76 6.97 7.63
C GLY A 509 13.03 8.48 7.68
N ASP A 510 13.27 8.99 8.88
CA ASP A 510 13.67 10.39 9.08
C ASP A 510 15.10 10.65 8.60
N MET A 511 15.51 11.91 8.63
CA MET A 511 16.83 12.35 8.17
C MET A 511 18.00 11.63 8.87
N PHE A 512 17.87 11.26 10.15
CA PHE A 512 18.92 10.56 10.88
C PHE A 512 19.02 9.11 10.42
N PHE A 513 17.88 8.43 10.27
CA PHE A 513 17.85 7.06 9.78
C PHE A 513 18.32 6.96 8.32
N ARG A 514 17.96 7.94 7.47
CA ARG A 514 18.45 8.01 6.08
C ARG A 514 19.97 8.02 6.01
N LYS A 515 20.63 8.81 6.86
CA LYS A 515 22.09 8.87 6.90
C LYS A 515 22.69 7.53 7.33
N LYS A 516 22.12 6.88 8.35
CA LYS A 516 22.52 5.54 8.82
C LYS A 516 22.33 4.46 7.75
N SER A 517 21.22 4.52 7.01
CA SER A 517 20.94 3.64 5.87
C SER A 517 21.91 3.87 4.71
N GLU A 518 22.24 5.14 4.42
CA GLU A 518 23.24 5.47 3.40
C GLU A 518 24.61 4.89 3.79
N GLU A 519 25.05 5.10 5.04
CA GLU A 519 26.31 4.53 5.56
C GLU A 519 26.34 3.00 5.47
N ARG A 520 25.27 2.30 5.89
CA ARG A 520 25.17 0.84 5.76
C ARG A 520 25.24 0.37 4.31
N ILE A 521 24.56 1.06 3.39
CA ILE A 521 24.63 0.70 1.96
C ILE A 521 26.01 0.97 1.39
N GLN A 522 26.69 2.06 1.80
CA GLN A 522 28.08 2.29 1.42
C GLN A 522 28.98 1.15 1.89
N GLU A 523 28.83 0.68 3.13
CA GLU A 523 29.60 -0.46 3.64
C GLU A 523 29.38 -1.72 2.77
N MET A 524 28.14 -2.01 2.39
CA MET A 524 27.81 -3.13 1.50
C MET A 524 28.42 -2.95 0.10
N ILE A 525 28.34 -1.75 -0.47
CA ILE A 525 28.93 -1.42 -1.78
C ILE A 525 30.45 -1.62 -1.77
N HIS A 526 31.14 -1.13 -0.72
CA HIS A 526 32.60 -1.23 -0.63
C HIS A 526 33.10 -2.63 -0.24
N GLY A 527 32.18 -3.56 0.08
CA GLY A 527 32.48 -4.98 0.35
C GLY A 527 32.87 -5.81 -0.88
N GLY A 528 32.84 -5.23 -2.08
CA GLY A 528 33.18 -5.92 -3.34
C GLY A 528 31.99 -6.57 -4.05
N SER A 529 30.77 -6.31 -3.57
CA SER A 529 29.52 -6.73 -4.19
C SER A 529 29.27 -6.05 -5.54
N THR A 530 28.63 -6.76 -6.46
CA THR A 530 27.97 -6.13 -7.61
C THR A 530 26.64 -5.57 -7.15
N VAL A 531 26.37 -4.30 -7.42
CA VAL A 531 25.20 -3.61 -6.87
C VAL A 531 24.39 -2.98 -7.99
N LEU A 532 23.07 -3.24 -8.02
CA LEU A 532 22.13 -2.55 -8.90
C LEU A 532 21.30 -1.60 -8.06
N ILE A 533 21.30 -0.32 -8.42
CA ILE A 533 20.58 0.72 -7.68
C ILE A 533 19.54 1.34 -8.60
N VAL A 534 18.25 1.24 -8.24
CA VAL A 534 17.20 2.05 -8.85
C VAL A 534 16.97 3.28 -7.96
N SER A 535 17.14 4.46 -8.55
CA SER A 535 16.89 5.73 -7.88
C SER A 535 16.36 6.78 -8.85
N HIS A 536 15.46 7.61 -8.35
CA HIS A 536 15.03 8.84 -9.02
C HIS A 536 15.99 10.02 -8.80
N SER A 537 16.99 9.86 -7.92
CA SER A 537 17.96 10.91 -7.61
C SER A 537 19.23 10.74 -8.45
N THR A 538 19.45 11.65 -9.41
CA THR A 538 20.67 11.68 -10.23
C THR A 538 21.92 11.87 -9.38
N SER A 539 21.84 12.63 -8.28
CA SER A 539 22.97 12.83 -7.36
C SER A 539 23.42 11.54 -6.67
N VAL A 540 22.46 10.68 -6.29
CA VAL A 540 22.74 9.36 -5.70
C VAL A 540 23.42 8.45 -6.71
N ILE A 541 22.93 8.43 -7.96
CA ILE A 541 23.54 7.62 -9.02
C ILE A 541 24.97 8.10 -9.31
N GLN A 542 25.16 9.41 -9.50
CA GLN A 542 26.48 9.99 -9.79
C GLN A 542 27.51 9.78 -8.68
N LYS A 543 27.09 9.82 -7.41
CA LYS A 543 27.98 9.69 -6.26
C LYS A 543 28.42 8.25 -6.03
N ASN A 544 27.52 7.29 -6.26
CA ASN A 544 27.69 5.92 -5.77
C ASN A 544 27.94 4.88 -6.87
N CYS A 545 27.56 5.18 -8.13
CA CYS A 545 27.64 4.20 -9.21
C CYS A 545 28.94 4.35 -9.99
N THR A 546 29.45 3.24 -10.52
CA THR A 546 30.55 3.19 -11.49
C THR A 546 30.04 3.18 -12.92
N LYS A 547 28.78 2.79 -13.13
CA LYS A 547 28.08 2.75 -14.42
C LYS A 547 26.63 3.16 -14.24
N ALA A 548 26.03 3.80 -15.23
CA ALA A 548 24.60 4.08 -15.25
C ALA A 548 23.94 3.53 -16.52
N ILE A 549 22.68 3.15 -16.37
CA ILE A 549 21.78 2.63 -17.39
C ILE A 549 20.53 3.49 -17.39
N TRP A 550 20.20 4.10 -18.53
CA TRP A 550 18.97 4.85 -18.70
C TRP A 550 17.97 4.05 -19.53
N ILE A 551 16.82 3.73 -18.92
CA ILE A 551 15.68 3.08 -19.58
C ILE A 551 14.52 4.06 -19.62
N GLU A 552 13.95 4.26 -20.81
CA GLU A 552 12.83 5.17 -21.04
C GLU A 552 11.78 4.53 -21.93
N ARG A 553 10.52 4.50 -21.47
CA ARG A 553 9.39 3.85 -22.16
C ARG A 553 9.72 2.42 -22.64
N GLY A 554 10.38 1.65 -21.78
CA GLY A 554 10.76 0.26 -22.04
C GLY A 554 12.00 0.06 -22.91
N VAL A 555 12.62 1.13 -23.41
CA VAL A 555 13.79 1.06 -24.30
C VAL A 555 15.05 1.51 -23.57
N LEU A 556 16.14 0.80 -23.78
CA LEU A 556 17.47 1.21 -23.33
C LEU A 556 17.93 2.42 -24.15
N ARG A 557 18.11 3.57 -23.50
CA ARG A 557 18.52 4.83 -24.16
C ARG A 557 20.02 5.03 -24.14
N MET A 558 20.66 4.76 -23.01
CA MET A 558 22.09 5.01 -22.83
C MET A 558 22.63 4.12 -21.72
N VAL A 559 23.89 3.68 -21.88
CA VAL A 559 24.68 2.98 -20.86
C VAL A 559 26.07 3.57 -20.89
N GLY A 560 26.63 3.91 -19.72
CA GLY A 560 27.96 4.51 -19.66
C GLY A 560 28.30 5.15 -18.33
N ASP A 561 29.12 6.19 -18.39
CA ASP A 561 29.52 6.97 -17.21
C ASP A 561 28.29 7.61 -16.54
N PRO A 562 28.14 7.50 -15.20
CA PRO A 562 27.00 8.06 -14.48
C PRO A 562 26.75 9.54 -14.72
N LYS A 563 27.78 10.38 -14.85
CA LYS A 563 27.59 11.82 -15.07
C LYS A 563 27.06 12.10 -16.46
N GLU A 564 27.61 11.43 -17.47
CA GLU A 564 27.16 11.55 -18.85
C GLU A 564 25.71 11.10 -19.01
N VAL A 565 25.37 9.92 -18.48
CA VAL A 565 24.01 9.36 -18.54
C VAL A 565 23.03 10.22 -17.77
N CYS A 566 23.36 10.67 -16.55
CA CYS A 566 22.47 11.55 -15.79
C CYS A 566 22.27 12.90 -16.46
N THR A 567 23.32 13.48 -17.06
CA THR A 567 23.21 14.73 -17.81
C THR A 567 22.33 14.57 -19.05
N ALA A 568 22.47 13.45 -19.78
CA ALA A 568 21.61 13.13 -20.92
C ALA A 568 20.13 12.97 -20.49
N TYR A 569 19.90 12.31 -19.35
CA TYR A 569 18.56 12.16 -18.76
C TYR A 569 17.95 13.51 -18.35
N GLU A 570 18.68 14.36 -17.63
CA GLU A 570 18.20 15.68 -17.17
C GLU A 570 17.88 16.61 -18.34
N ASN A 571 18.64 16.53 -19.44
CA ASN A 571 18.39 17.32 -20.64
C ASN A 571 17.17 16.83 -21.45
N MET A 572 16.63 15.65 -21.17
CA MET A 572 15.43 15.14 -21.84
C MET A 572 14.22 16.07 -21.67
N ASP A 573 14.11 16.73 -20.51
CA ASP A 573 13.00 17.65 -20.18
C ASP A 573 13.06 18.99 -20.95
N THR A 574 14.18 19.31 -21.60
CA THR A 574 14.35 20.61 -22.30
C THR A 574 13.87 20.63 -23.75
N ASN A 575 13.37 19.52 -24.31
CA ASN A 575 12.97 19.42 -25.73
C ASN A 575 11.54 18.92 -25.97
N VAL A 576 10.61 19.15 -25.03
CA VAL A 576 9.18 18.91 -25.28
C VAL A 576 8.42 20.22 -25.05
N THR A 577 8.28 20.99 -26.14
CA THR A 577 7.29 22.07 -26.29
C THR A 577 6.14 21.57 -27.14
#